data_AF-A0A7M5USC7-F1
#
_entry.id   AF-A0A7M5USC7-F1
#
_cell.length_a   1.000
_cell.length_b   1.000
_cell.length_c   1.000
_cell.angle_alpha   90.00
_cell.angle_beta   90.00
_cell.angle_gamma   90.00
#
_symmetry.space_group_name_H-M   'P 1'
#
loop_
_entity.id
_entity.type
_entity.pdbx_description
1 polymer ?
#
loop_
_entity_poly.entity_id
_entity_poly.type
_entity_poly.pdbx_seq_one_letter_code
_entity_poly.pdbx_strand_id
1 'polypeptide(L)'
;MASNKEKMKFIEYEKMQNSFSRLIVTKEMEKAEWTVTEKIHGANFSFHINKDEVKVARRRDFLNENENFFNHLDAEFMRTYPEKMRQVFEDVVKRYTDKQIKHITVWGEIFGGLYEVDGETLKGAKKCSPVQLEVLYTPNIEWVAYDISYKTTDSKTTEQEYLDYEVALEIFKTNEIFHLKPLFVGRINEVFDYNLRFDSTLPKILGYPELPKGSNIVEGVVAKQMKNLKFKKGGGRAIVKLKNPEFAETILPVPKAKGWRSAVSPRRLVALISAPLSNKILAIFMVTGFRYLITQKNKGVAPNMSLALTLAPSSINFAAHCKCFGCFDRSTNFVFALYWRPVSSRVVEAPLIT
;
A
#
# COMPACT_ATOMS: atom_id res chain seq x y z
N MET A 1 -17.75 35.11 -16.03
CA MET A 1 -17.46 35.20 -14.59
C MET A 1 -16.66 33.97 -14.21
N ALA A 2 -15.40 34.10 -13.80
CA ALA A 2 -14.66 32.96 -13.28
C ALA A 2 -15.32 32.55 -11.95
N SER A 3 -16.00 31.40 -11.94
CA SER A 3 -16.47 30.76 -10.71
C SER A 3 -15.29 30.70 -9.75
N ASN A 4 -15.42 31.37 -8.59
CA ASN A 4 -14.40 31.34 -7.54
C ASN A 4 -14.43 29.93 -6.93
N LYS A 5 -13.74 28.97 -7.57
CA LYS A 5 -13.71 27.57 -7.15
C LYS A 5 -13.06 27.48 -5.78
N GLU A 6 -13.78 26.96 -4.80
CA GLU A 6 -13.28 26.85 -3.45
C GLU A 6 -12.21 25.76 -3.40
N LYS A 7 -10.96 26.14 -3.08
CA LYS A 7 -9.85 25.18 -3.05
C LYS A 7 -10.02 24.22 -1.88
N MET A 8 -10.20 22.94 -2.19
CA MET A 8 -10.30 21.89 -1.19
C MET A 8 -8.98 21.74 -0.40
N LYS A 9 -9.09 21.75 0.93
CA LYS A 9 -7.96 21.54 1.84
C LYS A 9 -7.90 20.07 2.26
N PHE A 10 -6.71 19.47 2.17
CA PHE A 10 -6.47 18.12 2.65
C PHE A 10 -6.66 18.01 4.17
N ILE A 11 -7.13 16.85 4.61
CA ILE A 11 -7.37 16.51 6.01
C ILE A 11 -6.89 15.08 6.21
N GLU A 12 -6.19 14.80 7.31
CA GLU A 12 -5.77 13.45 7.64
C GLU A 12 -6.88 12.65 8.33
N TYR A 13 -6.89 11.34 8.13
CA TYR A 13 -7.71 10.45 8.93
C TYR A 13 -7.23 10.44 10.39
N GLU A 14 -8.17 10.45 11.32
CA GLU A 14 -7.88 10.45 12.76
C GLU A 14 -7.01 9.25 13.17
N LYS A 15 -6.05 9.49 14.07
CA LYS A 15 -5.18 8.42 14.57
C LYS A 15 -5.94 7.54 15.55
N MET A 16 -6.04 6.26 15.23
CA MET A 16 -6.65 5.25 16.10
C MET A 16 -5.73 4.89 17.28
N GLN A 17 -6.33 4.66 18.45
CA GLN A 17 -5.62 4.14 19.63
C GLN A 17 -5.23 2.67 19.42
N ASN A 18 -4.06 2.28 19.93
CA ASN A 18 -3.56 0.90 19.80
C ASN A 18 -4.16 -0.08 20.83
N SER A 19 -4.84 0.44 21.84
CA SER A 19 -5.45 -0.35 22.90
C SER A 19 -6.55 0.45 23.58
N PHE A 20 -7.54 -0.26 24.09
CA PHE A 20 -8.58 0.32 24.93
C PHE A 20 -8.05 0.78 26.30
N SER A 21 -6.93 0.25 26.80
CA SER A 21 -6.33 0.70 28.07
C SER A 21 -5.90 2.17 28.05
N ARG A 22 -5.79 2.77 26.87
CA ARG A 22 -5.54 4.21 26.67
C ARG A 22 -6.81 5.03 26.51
N LEU A 23 -7.97 4.38 26.36
CA LEU A 23 -9.26 5.03 26.40
C LEU A 23 -9.71 5.14 27.86
N ILE A 24 -10.04 6.36 28.27
CA ILE A 24 -10.82 6.56 29.48
C ILE A 24 -12.24 6.14 29.15
N VAL A 25 -12.59 4.89 29.46
CA VAL A 25 -13.93 4.36 29.25
C VAL A 25 -14.90 5.11 30.14
N THR A 26 -15.86 5.82 29.53
CA THR A 26 -16.89 6.55 30.26
C THR A 26 -18.16 5.69 30.39
N LYS A 27 -19.06 6.05 31.32
CA LYS A 27 -20.34 5.35 31.48
C LYS A 27 -21.19 5.38 30.21
N GLU A 28 -21.05 6.42 29.40
CA GLU A 28 -21.71 6.53 28.10
C GLU A 28 -21.11 5.53 27.10
N MET A 29 -19.80 5.32 27.10
CA MET A 29 -19.14 4.31 26.26
C MET A 29 -19.54 2.88 26.62
N GLU A 30 -19.73 2.59 27.91
CA GLU A 30 -20.15 1.25 28.39
C GLU A 30 -21.57 0.90 27.94
N LYS A 31 -22.44 1.91 27.83
CA LYS A 31 -23.84 1.75 27.38
C LYS A 31 -23.98 1.83 25.86
N ALA A 32 -22.97 2.35 25.16
CA ALA A 32 -22.99 2.46 23.72
C ALA A 32 -22.85 1.10 23.05
N GLU A 33 -23.40 1.01 21.84
CA GLU A 33 -23.21 -0.12 20.95
C GLU A 33 -21.92 0.06 20.15
N TRP A 34 -21.09 -0.97 20.13
CA TRP A 34 -19.81 -1.01 19.46
C TRP A 34 -19.83 -2.03 18.34
N THR A 35 -19.14 -1.71 17.26
CA THR A 35 -18.91 -2.62 16.13
C THR A 35 -17.44 -3.04 16.10
N VAL A 36 -17.21 -4.25 15.62
CA VAL A 36 -15.90 -4.77 15.23
C VAL A 36 -15.90 -4.97 13.72
N THR A 37 -14.88 -4.46 13.04
CA THR A 37 -14.65 -4.70 11.61
C THR A 37 -13.27 -5.28 11.39
N GLU A 38 -13.09 -6.05 10.33
CA GLU A 38 -11.76 -6.51 9.90
C GLU A 38 -10.82 -5.31 9.71
N LYS A 39 -9.61 -5.38 10.24
CA LYS A 39 -8.58 -4.38 9.95
C LYS A 39 -7.82 -4.83 8.72
N ILE A 40 -8.16 -4.22 7.58
CA ILE A 40 -7.49 -4.53 6.32
C ILE A 40 -6.04 -4.07 6.35
N HIS A 41 -5.17 -4.95 5.88
CA HIS A 41 -3.74 -4.72 5.71
C HIS A 41 -3.47 -4.22 4.29
N GLY A 42 -3.57 -2.90 4.10
CA GLY A 42 -3.37 -2.25 2.81
C GLY A 42 -2.66 -0.91 2.95
N ALA A 43 -3.17 0.08 2.24
CA ALA A 43 -2.81 1.47 2.43
C ALA A 43 -4.06 2.35 2.53
N ASN A 44 -4.01 3.38 3.38
CA ASN A 44 -5.09 4.36 3.48
C ASN A 44 -5.27 5.08 2.13
N PHE A 45 -6.51 5.09 1.65
CA PHE A 45 -6.92 5.75 0.41
C PHE A 45 -8.31 6.36 0.59
N SER A 46 -8.49 7.62 0.24
CA SER A 46 -9.75 8.33 0.47
C SER A 46 -10.19 9.16 -0.72
N PHE A 47 -11.50 9.34 -0.84
CA PHE A 47 -12.13 10.29 -1.75
C PHE A 47 -12.57 11.52 -0.96
N HIS A 48 -12.13 12.69 -1.40
CA HIS A 48 -12.48 13.99 -0.85
C HIS A 48 -13.38 14.72 -1.84
N ILE A 49 -14.56 15.13 -1.40
CA ILE A 49 -15.62 15.60 -2.29
C ILE A 49 -16.15 16.94 -1.78
N ASN A 50 -16.27 17.89 -2.70
CA ASN A 50 -17.09 19.09 -2.54
C ASN A 50 -18.01 19.23 -3.76
N LYS A 51 -18.77 20.33 -3.82
CA LYS A 51 -19.67 20.61 -4.94
C LYS A 51 -18.97 20.69 -6.31
N ASP A 52 -17.67 20.99 -6.35
CA ASP A 52 -16.94 21.31 -7.59
C ASP A 52 -16.09 20.13 -8.08
N GLU A 53 -15.55 19.31 -7.18
CA GLU A 53 -14.58 18.27 -7.53
C GLU A 53 -14.56 17.08 -6.57
N VAL A 54 -14.02 15.97 -7.09
CA VAL A 54 -13.65 14.78 -6.34
C VAL A 54 -12.14 14.62 -6.47
N LYS A 55 -11.45 14.50 -5.33
CA LYS A 55 -10.01 14.27 -5.25
C LYS A 55 -9.72 12.98 -4.50
N VAL A 56 -8.71 12.26 -4.95
CA VAL A 56 -8.19 11.09 -4.24
C VAL A 56 -6.99 11.48 -3.40
N ALA A 57 -6.82 10.84 -2.24
CA ALA A 57 -5.73 11.09 -1.34
C ALA A 57 -5.17 9.80 -0.75
N ARG A 58 -3.89 9.85 -0.40
CA ARG A 58 -3.27 8.93 0.55
C ARG A 58 -3.30 9.53 1.94
N ARG A 59 -2.76 8.80 2.92
CA ARG A 59 -2.77 9.17 4.34
C ARG A 59 -2.41 10.63 4.67
N ARG A 60 -1.52 11.27 3.92
CA ARG A 60 -0.92 12.56 4.30
C ARG A 60 -1.14 13.70 3.30
N ASP A 61 -1.73 13.42 2.14
CA ASP A 61 -1.86 14.39 1.05
C ASP A 61 -2.70 13.84 -0.11
N PHE A 62 -3.19 14.77 -0.91
CA PHE A 62 -3.81 14.46 -2.20
C PHE A 62 -2.80 13.83 -3.16
N LEU A 63 -3.27 12.89 -3.97
CA LEU A 63 -2.49 12.36 -5.08
C LEU A 63 -2.57 13.32 -6.27
N ASN A 64 -1.49 13.42 -7.03
CA ASN A 64 -1.51 14.17 -8.29
C ASN A 64 -2.24 13.37 -9.39
N GLU A 65 -2.77 14.05 -10.41
CA GLU A 65 -3.65 13.45 -11.44
C GLU A 65 -3.06 12.20 -12.13
N ASN A 66 -1.74 12.14 -12.30
CA ASN A 66 -1.04 11.05 -12.98
C ASN A 66 -0.09 10.27 -12.04
N GLU A 67 -0.24 10.45 -10.74
CA GLU A 67 0.61 9.77 -9.77
C GLU A 67 0.21 8.30 -9.65
N ASN A 68 1.15 7.39 -9.87
CA ASN A 68 0.89 5.99 -9.61
C ASN A 68 0.96 5.71 -8.09
N PHE A 69 -0.18 5.35 -7.51
CA PHE A 69 -0.29 4.86 -6.13
C PHE A 69 -0.96 3.49 -6.16
N PHE A 70 -0.17 2.41 -6.06
CA PHE A 70 -0.62 1.02 -6.14
C PHE A 70 -1.52 0.70 -7.35
N ASN A 71 -1.22 1.30 -8.51
CA ASN A 71 -2.00 1.14 -9.74
C ASN A 71 -3.50 1.51 -9.59
N HIS A 72 -3.86 2.38 -8.64
CA HIS A 72 -5.26 2.76 -8.42
C HIS A 72 -5.91 3.35 -9.69
N LEU A 73 -5.18 4.14 -10.49
CA LEU A 73 -5.69 4.71 -11.75
C LEU A 73 -6.19 3.63 -12.72
N ASP A 74 -5.60 2.44 -12.65
CA ASP A 74 -5.93 1.30 -13.48
C ASP A 74 -6.95 0.34 -12.87
N ALA A 75 -7.28 0.52 -11.58
CA ALA A 75 -8.18 -0.34 -10.82
C ALA A 75 -9.64 -0.15 -11.25
N GLU A 76 -10.43 -1.22 -11.19
CA GLU A 76 -11.79 -1.23 -11.73
C GLU A 76 -12.71 -0.23 -11.01
N PHE A 77 -12.60 -0.14 -9.68
CA PHE A 77 -13.41 0.79 -8.88
C PHE A 77 -13.25 2.25 -9.33
N MET A 78 -12.06 2.67 -9.80
CA MET A 78 -11.83 4.05 -10.25
C MET A 78 -12.63 4.43 -11.49
N ARG A 79 -13.19 3.47 -12.24
CA ARG A 79 -14.04 3.75 -13.40
C ARG A 79 -15.40 4.34 -13.03
N THR A 80 -15.92 4.00 -11.85
CA THR A 80 -17.28 4.38 -11.43
C THR A 80 -17.30 5.20 -10.14
N TYR A 81 -16.31 5.01 -9.26
CA TYR A 81 -16.33 5.60 -7.93
C TYR A 81 -16.30 7.13 -7.94
N PRO A 82 -15.54 7.84 -8.80
CA PRO A 82 -15.60 9.31 -8.82
C PRO A 82 -17.03 9.86 -8.98
N GLU A 83 -17.87 9.21 -9.79
CA GLU A 83 -19.28 9.61 -9.94
C GLU A 83 -20.13 9.19 -8.74
N LYS A 84 -19.98 7.93 -8.27
CA LYS A 84 -20.68 7.47 -7.06
C LYS A 84 -20.35 8.33 -5.83
N MET A 85 -19.13 8.86 -5.72
CA MET A 85 -18.74 9.73 -4.62
C MET A 85 -19.43 11.11 -4.68
N ARG A 86 -19.86 11.58 -5.87
CA ARG A 86 -20.74 12.74 -5.98
C ARG A 86 -22.14 12.44 -5.45
N GLN A 87 -22.69 11.28 -5.78
CA GLN A 87 -23.98 10.82 -5.26
C GLN A 87 -23.95 10.69 -3.73
N VAL A 88 -22.88 10.10 -3.19
CA VAL A 88 -22.65 10.05 -1.72
C VAL A 88 -22.61 11.45 -1.10
N PHE A 89 -21.97 12.42 -1.75
CA PHE A 89 -21.98 13.81 -1.27
C PHE A 89 -23.38 14.41 -1.24
N GLU A 90 -24.16 14.23 -2.29
CA GLU A 90 -25.55 14.70 -2.37
C GLU A 90 -26.43 14.06 -1.29
N ASP A 91 -26.31 12.75 -1.08
CA ASP A 91 -27.04 12.03 -0.04
C ASP A 91 -26.72 12.52 1.36
N VAL A 92 -25.44 12.81 1.63
CA VAL A 92 -25.02 13.38 2.92
C VAL A 92 -25.59 14.79 3.10
N VAL A 93 -25.47 15.65 2.10
CA VAL A 93 -26.01 17.03 2.15
C VAL A 93 -27.54 17.02 2.35
N LYS A 94 -28.24 16.14 1.64
CA LYS A 94 -29.70 15.99 1.73
C LYS A 94 -30.16 15.47 3.09
N ARG A 95 -29.37 14.57 3.71
CA ARG A 95 -29.70 14.00 5.02
C ARG A 95 -29.49 14.99 6.16
N TYR A 96 -28.54 15.92 6.01
CA TYR A 96 -28.19 16.91 7.02
C TYR A 96 -28.44 18.32 6.50
N THR A 97 -29.66 18.62 6.07
CA THR A 97 -30.03 19.93 5.50
C THR A 97 -29.87 21.09 6.47
N ASP A 98 -29.92 20.81 7.78
CA ASP A 98 -29.64 21.75 8.86
C ASP A 98 -28.14 22.08 8.98
N LYS A 99 -27.28 21.22 8.41
CA LYS A 99 -25.82 21.39 8.40
C LYS A 99 -25.40 21.95 7.04
N GLN A 100 -24.71 23.08 7.06
CA GLN A 100 -24.13 23.66 5.85
C GLN A 100 -22.89 22.88 5.37
N ILE A 101 -23.05 21.61 4.97
CA ILE A 101 -21.95 20.73 4.57
C ILE A 101 -21.34 21.23 3.25
N LYS A 102 -20.02 21.45 3.27
CA LYS A 102 -19.25 21.92 2.09
C LYS A 102 -18.31 20.87 1.53
N HIS A 103 -17.87 19.96 2.38
CA HIS A 103 -16.87 18.96 2.05
C HIS A 103 -17.13 17.69 2.84
N ILE A 104 -17.07 16.55 2.16
CA ILE A 104 -17.03 15.24 2.79
C ILE A 104 -15.76 14.50 2.42
N THR A 105 -15.42 13.50 3.20
CA THR A 105 -14.37 12.55 2.89
C THR A 105 -14.88 11.15 3.14
N VAL A 106 -14.81 10.31 2.11
CA VAL A 106 -15.07 8.88 2.21
C VAL A 106 -13.73 8.18 2.38
N TRP A 107 -13.56 7.58 3.56
CA TRP A 107 -12.34 6.91 3.97
C TRP A 107 -12.40 5.43 3.65
N GLY A 108 -11.30 4.90 3.15
CA GLY A 108 -11.16 3.48 2.88
C GLY A 108 -9.71 3.02 2.88
N GLU A 109 -9.55 1.77 2.53
CA GLU A 109 -8.25 1.11 2.39
C GLU A 109 -8.15 0.58 0.95
N ILE A 110 -7.06 0.90 0.25
CA ILE A 110 -6.68 0.23 -0.99
C ILE A 110 -5.89 -1.03 -0.62
N PHE A 111 -6.20 -2.16 -1.25
CA PHE A 111 -5.62 -3.45 -0.89
C PHE A 111 -5.58 -4.41 -2.10
N GLY A 112 -4.96 -5.58 -1.92
CA GLY A 112 -4.90 -6.63 -2.92
C GLY A 112 -3.67 -6.57 -3.82
N GLY A 113 -3.81 -7.13 -5.02
CA GLY A 113 -2.74 -7.31 -6.02
C GLY A 113 -1.93 -8.60 -5.88
N LEU A 114 -2.34 -9.50 -4.97
CA LEU A 114 -1.78 -10.84 -4.82
C LEU A 114 -2.83 -11.77 -4.22
N TYR A 115 -3.00 -12.93 -4.84
CA TYR A 115 -3.81 -14.02 -4.31
C TYR A 115 -3.26 -15.35 -4.82
N GLU A 116 -2.91 -16.25 -3.91
CA GLU A 116 -2.27 -17.52 -4.22
C GLU A 116 -3.09 -18.65 -3.63
N VAL A 117 -3.37 -19.66 -4.44
CA VAL A 117 -4.11 -20.86 -4.06
C VAL A 117 -3.23 -22.05 -4.38
N ASP A 118 -2.92 -22.87 -3.38
CA ASP A 118 -2.08 -24.07 -3.52
C ASP A 118 -0.71 -23.82 -4.20
N GLY A 119 -0.13 -22.64 -3.98
CA GLY A 119 1.15 -22.23 -4.58
C GLY A 119 1.05 -21.65 -5.99
N GLU A 120 -0.15 -21.54 -6.54
CA GLU A 120 -0.41 -20.89 -7.83
C GLU A 120 -0.96 -19.47 -7.64
N THR A 121 -0.25 -18.48 -8.18
CA THR A 121 -0.71 -17.10 -8.18
C THR A 121 -1.85 -16.90 -9.20
N LEU A 122 -3.04 -16.53 -8.72
CA LEU A 122 -4.14 -16.18 -9.60
C LEU A 122 -3.84 -14.89 -10.36
N LYS A 123 -4.19 -14.87 -11.66
CA LYS A 123 -4.01 -13.68 -12.49
C LYS A 123 -5.11 -12.67 -12.22
N GLY A 124 -4.71 -11.46 -11.81
CA GLY A 124 -5.59 -10.30 -11.79
C GLY A 124 -5.89 -9.79 -13.20
N ALA A 125 -6.88 -8.90 -13.31
CA ALA A 125 -7.27 -8.23 -14.53
C ALA A 125 -6.11 -7.44 -15.15
N LYS A 126 -5.20 -6.92 -14.31
CA LYS A 126 -3.98 -6.23 -14.73
C LYS A 126 -2.81 -6.64 -13.84
N LYS A 127 -1.61 -6.63 -14.42
CA LYS A 127 -0.38 -6.83 -13.67
C LYS A 127 -0.14 -5.62 -12.76
N CYS A 128 -0.08 -5.86 -11.46
CA CYS A 128 0.22 -4.86 -10.44
C CYS A 128 1.18 -5.45 -9.41
N SER A 129 1.83 -4.57 -8.64
CA SER A 129 2.50 -5.00 -7.42
C SER A 129 1.47 -5.04 -6.30
N PRO A 130 1.50 -6.05 -5.42
CA PRO A 130 0.62 -6.10 -4.27
C PRO A 130 0.82 -4.89 -3.36
N VAL A 131 -0.27 -4.48 -2.70
CA VAL A 131 -0.23 -3.38 -1.72
C VAL A 131 0.54 -3.81 -0.47
N GLN A 132 0.31 -5.05 -0.01
CA GLN A 132 1.00 -5.74 1.09
C GLN A 132 1.08 -7.24 0.77
N LEU A 133 1.92 -8.00 1.48
CA LEU A 133 2.18 -9.42 1.19
C LEU A 133 1.62 -10.37 2.24
N GLU A 134 1.34 -9.87 3.43
CA GLU A 134 1.10 -10.67 4.64
C GLU A 134 -0.32 -11.24 4.72
N VAL A 135 -1.28 -10.61 4.04
CA VAL A 135 -2.67 -11.09 3.96
C VAL A 135 -3.13 -11.05 2.51
N LEU A 136 -3.64 -12.17 2.02
CA LEU A 136 -4.09 -12.35 0.65
C LEU A 136 -5.59 -12.06 0.54
N TYR A 137 -5.95 -11.05 -0.25
CA TYR A 137 -7.36 -10.63 -0.38
C TYR A 137 -7.94 -10.92 -1.77
N THR A 138 -7.19 -10.57 -2.81
CA THR A 138 -7.61 -10.58 -4.21
C THR A 138 -6.40 -10.35 -5.11
N PRO A 139 -6.33 -10.95 -6.31
CA PRO A 139 -5.27 -10.68 -7.28
C PRO A 139 -5.41 -9.31 -7.96
N ASN A 140 -6.55 -8.62 -7.76
CA ASN A 140 -6.81 -7.27 -8.26
C ASN A 140 -6.49 -6.20 -7.21
N ILE A 141 -6.34 -4.96 -7.65
CA ILE A 141 -6.32 -3.80 -6.76
C ILE A 141 -7.77 -3.40 -6.49
N GLU A 142 -8.18 -3.47 -5.22
CA GLU A 142 -9.52 -3.14 -4.77
C GLU A 142 -9.47 -2.04 -3.70
N TRP A 143 -10.63 -1.43 -3.43
CA TRP A 143 -10.78 -0.44 -2.38
C TRP A 143 -12.05 -0.69 -1.57
N VAL A 144 -11.95 -0.59 -0.25
CA VAL A 144 -13.06 -0.80 0.68
C VAL A 144 -13.27 0.40 1.59
N ALA A 145 -14.48 0.94 1.60
CA ALA A 145 -14.86 2.05 2.47
C ALA A 145 -15.03 1.59 3.93
N TYR A 146 -14.71 2.46 4.87
CA TYR A 146 -14.97 2.21 6.30
C TYR A 146 -15.55 3.40 7.06
N ASP A 147 -15.43 4.64 6.59
CA ASP A 147 -15.99 5.81 7.29
C ASP A 147 -16.32 6.96 6.35
N ILE A 148 -17.21 7.86 6.79
CA ILE A 148 -17.47 9.14 6.15
C ILE A 148 -17.29 10.25 7.19
N SER A 149 -16.52 11.28 6.84
CA SER A 149 -16.42 12.52 7.60
C SER A 149 -16.93 13.71 6.79
N TYR A 150 -17.34 14.78 7.46
CA TYR A 150 -17.81 16.00 6.82
C TYR A 150 -17.28 17.25 7.51
N LYS A 151 -17.39 18.39 6.80
CA LYS A 151 -17.14 19.73 7.31
C LYS A 151 -18.27 20.68 6.93
N THR A 152 -18.60 21.57 7.85
CA THR A 152 -19.63 22.60 7.68
C THR A 152 -19.00 23.99 7.55
N THR A 153 -19.69 24.93 6.92
CA THR A 153 -19.24 26.35 6.82
C THR A 153 -19.06 27.01 8.19
N ASP A 154 -19.92 26.67 9.16
CA ASP A 154 -19.99 27.34 10.46
C ASP A 154 -18.98 26.83 11.49
N SER A 155 -18.16 25.83 11.14
CA SER A 155 -17.15 25.33 12.08
C SER A 155 -16.04 26.39 12.20
N LYS A 156 -16.15 27.23 13.25
CA LYS A 156 -15.05 28.11 13.71
C LYS A 156 -13.77 27.31 14.00
N THR A 157 -13.91 26.01 14.20
CA THR A 157 -12.82 25.04 14.30
C THR A 157 -12.60 24.35 12.94
N THR A 158 -11.35 24.01 12.61
CA THR A 158 -11.05 23.17 11.43
C THR A 158 -11.41 21.69 11.64
N GLU A 159 -12.19 21.39 12.68
CA GLU A 159 -12.46 20.05 13.15
C GLU A 159 -13.34 19.30 12.15
N GLN A 160 -12.94 18.08 11.81
CA GLN A 160 -13.76 17.19 11.02
C GLN A 160 -14.76 16.50 11.96
N GLU A 161 -15.99 16.35 11.51
CA GLU A 161 -16.96 15.49 12.17
C GLU A 161 -17.12 14.20 11.37
N TYR A 162 -17.47 13.12 12.05
CA TYR A 162 -17.76 11.83 11.43
C TYR A 162 -19.26 11.57 11.44
N LEU A 163 -19.75 10.92 10.38
CA LEU A 163 -21.09 10.34 10.41
C LEU A 163 -21.12 9.19 11.41
N ASP A 164 -22.28 8.99 12.02
CA ASP A 164 -22.56 7.75 12.75
C ASP A 164 -22.36 6.57 11.80
N TYR A 165 -21.75 5.50 12.31
CA TYR A 165 -21.32 4.41 11.44
C TYR A 165 -22.51 3.70 10.79
N GLU A 166 -23.65 3.61 11.49
CA GLU A 166 -24.92 3.15 10.92
C GLU A 166 -25.32 3.95 9.67
N VAL A 167 -25.27 5.28 9.77
CA VAL A 167 -25.61 6.16 8.64
C VAL A 167 -24.61 5.99 7.50
N ALA A 168 -23.32 5.83 7.80
CA ALA A 168 -22.32 5.56 6.77
C ALA A 168 -22.60 4.22 6.05
N LEU A 169 -22.95 3.17 6.78
CA LEU A 169 -23.32 1.86 6.20
C LEU A 169 -24.54 1.97 5.29
N GLU A 170 -25.58 2.69 5.71
CA GLU A 170 -26.78 2.93 4.89
C GLU A 170 -26.44 3.65 3.58
N ILE A 171 -25.62 4.70 3.66
CA ILE A 171 -25.18 5.48 2.49
C ILE A 171 -24.34 4.61 1.55
N PHE A 172 -23.38 3.84 2.09
CA PHE A 172 -22.58 2.92 1.27
C PHE A 172 -23.44 1.89 0.57
N LYS A 173 -24.41 1.30 1.28
CA LYS A 173 -25.33 0.33 0.70
C LYS A 173 -26.18 0.94 -0.40
N THR A 174 -26.75 2.12 -0.17
CA THR A 174 -27.62 2.83 -1.13
C THR A 174 -26.88 3.20 -2.41
N ASN A 175 -25.61 3.59 -2.29
CA ASN A 175 -24.77 4.00 -3.42
C ASN A 175 -23.93 2.84 -3.99
N GLU A 176 -24.18 1.60 -3.57
CA GLU A 176 -23.44 0.40 -4.00
C GLU A 176 -21.92 0.59 -3.90
N ILE A 177 -21.46 1.15 -2.78
CA ILE A 177 -20.06 1.31 -2.44
C ILE A 177 -19.60 0.04 -1.69
N PHE A 178 -18.50 -0.57 -2.14
CA PHE A 178 -17.90 -1.67 -1.40
C PHE A 178 -17.35 -1.17 -0.05
N HIS A 179 -17.79 -1.78 1.05
CA HIS A 179 -17.53 -1.30 2.39
C HIS A 179 -17.34 -2.44 3.39
N LEU A 180 -16.62 -2.15 4.48
CA LEU A 180 -16.45 -3.08 5.59
C LEU A 180 -17.78 -3.30 6.29
N LYS A 181 -18.15 -4.56 6.44
CA LYS A 181 -19.32 -4.98 7.21
C LYS A 181 -18.91 -5.25 8.66
N PRO A 182 -19.78 -4.97 9.64
CA PRO A 182 -19.58 -5.44 11.00
C PRO A 182 -19.38 -6.96 11.03
N LEU A 183 -18.30 -7.40 11.67
CA LEU A 183 -18.09 -8.80 12.05
C LEU A 183 -18.86 -9.13 13.33
N PHE A 184 -18.99 -8.13 14.21
CA PHE A 184 -19.69 -8.23 15.47
C PHE A 184 -20.21 -6.86 15.88
N VAL A 185 -21.36 -6.86 16.55
CA VAL A 185 -21.95 -5.67 17.17
C VAL A 185 -22.42 -6.04 18.57
N GLY A 186 -22.00 -5.28 19.57
CA GLY A 186 -22.28 -5.58 20.98
C GLY A 186 -21.76 -4.54 21.95
N ARG A 187 -21.67 -4.89 23.23
CA ARG A 187 -21.15 -3.99 24.27
C ARG A 187 -19.63 -3.96 24.26
N ILE A 188 -19.06 -2.92 24.87
CA ILE A 188 -17.61 -2.72 24.88
C ILE A 188 -16.86 -3.95 25.43
N ASN A 189 -17.34 -4.58 26.52
CA ASN A 189 -16.72 -5.77 27.12
C ASN A 189 -16.66 -6.96 26.15
N GLU A 190 -17.70 -7.18 25.35
CA GLU A 190 -17.73 -8.25 24.36
C GLU A 190 -16.76 -7.94 23.20
N VAL A 191 -16.60 -6.66 22.87
CA VAL A 191 -15.62 -6.19 21.89
C VAL A 191 -14.17 -6.35 22.39
N PHE A 192 -13.93 -6.15 23.69
CA PHE A 192 -12.63 -6.42 24.30
C PHE A 192 -12.22 -7.89 24.18
N ASP A 193 -13.18 -8.79 24.35
CA ASP A 193 -12.98 -10.24 24.34
C ASP A 193 -13.07 -10.85 22.93
N TYR A 194 -13.19 -10.00 21.89
CA TYR A 194 -13.33 -10.47 20.51
C TYR A 194 -12.10 -11.28 20.05
N ASN A 195 -12.35 -12.47 19.52
CA ASN A 195 -11.28 -13.36 19.05
C ASN A 195 -10.58 -12.77 17.81
N LEU A 196 -9.28 -12.42 17.97
CA LEU A 196 -8.46 -11.85 16.90
C LEU A 196 -7.89 -12.89 15.93
N ARG A 197 -8.01 -14.19 16.24
CA ARG A 197 -7.45 -15.28 15.46
C ARG A 197 -8.48 -15.88 14.52
N PHE A 198 -8.63 -15.25 13.36
CA PHE A 198 -9.46 -15.73 12.25
C PHE A 198 -8.82 -15.36 10.90
N ASP A 199 -9.18 -16.09 9.84
CA ASP A 199 -8.74 -15.78 8.48
C ASP A 199 -9.54 -14.60 7.91
N SER A 200 -8.93 -13.84 6.99
CA SER A 200 -9.61 -12.72 6.32
C SER A 200 -10.93 -13.15 5.69
N THR A 201 -11.94 -12.30 5.85
CA THR A 201 -13.30 -12.51 5.34
C THR A 201 -13.47 -12.02 3.90
N LEU A 202 -12.57 -11.12 3.46
CA LEU A 202 -12.70 -10.46 2.16
C LEU A 202 -12.58 -11.37 0.95
N PRO A 203 -11.67 -12.38 0.89
CA PRO A 203 -11.57 -13.23 -0.30
C PRO A 203 -12.90 -13.89 -0.66
N LYS A 204 -13.60 -14.45 0.35
CA LYS A 204 -14.92 -15.05 0.19
C LYS A 204 -15.96 -14.04 -0.26
N ILE A 205 -15.96 -12.83 0.31
CA ILE A 205 -16.88 -11.74 -0.07
C ILE A 205 -16.67 -11.32 -1.53
N LEU A 206 -15.43 -11.36 -2.00
CA LEU A 206 -15.03 -11.03 -3.37
C LEU A 206 -15.15 -12.22 -4.35
N GLY A 207 -15.59 -13.39 -3.88
CA GLY A 207 -15.81 -14.57 -4.72
C GLY A 207 -14.55 -15.37 -5.06
N TYR A 208 -13.46 -15.20 -4.31
CA TYR A 208 -12.24 -16.00 -4.46
C TYR A 208 -12.30 -17.31 -3.65
N PRO A 209 -11.56 -18.37 -4.09
CA PRO A 209 -11.51 -19.65 -3.39
C PRO A 209 -11.07 -19.51 -1.92
N GLU A 210 -11.59 -20.36 -1.03
CA GLU A 210 -11.12 -20.35 0.37
C GLU A 210 -9.69 -20.88 0.46
N LEU A 211 -8.85 -20.23 1.27
CA LEU A 211 -7.49 -20.68 1.57
C LEU A 211 -7.51 -21.70 2.72
N PRO A 212 -6.45 -22.51 2.89
CA PRO A 212 -6.34 -23.42 4.03
C PRO A 212 -6.61 -22.72 5.36
N LYS A 213 -7.44 -23.33 6.21
CA LYS A 213 -7.86 -22.72 7.46
C LYS A 213 -6.65 -22.35 8.34
N GLY A 214 -6.58 -21.09 8.76
CA GLY A 214 -5.52 -20.54 9.57
C GLY A 214 -4.28 -20.09 8.78
N SER A 215 -4.30 -20.12 7.45
CA SER A 215 -3.17 -19.69 6.62
C SER A 215 -3.21 -18.22 6.21
N ASN A 216 -4.34 -17.52 6.41
CA ASN A 216 -4.54 -16.15 5.94
C ASN A 216 -5.08 -15.26 7.07
N ILE A 217 -4.39 -15.30 8.19
CA ILE A 217 -4.76 -14.62 9.43
C ILE A 217 -4.79 -13.10 9.22
N VAL A 218 -5.86 -12.47 9.71
CA VAL A 218 -6.02 -11.01 9.62
C VAL A 218 -4.94 -10.24 10.39
N GLU A 219 -4.68 -8.98 9.98
CA GLU A 219 -3.87 -8.07 10.80
C GLU A 219 -4.50 -7.84 12.19
N GLY A 220 -5.83 -7.85 12.24
CA GLY A 220 -6.60 -7.69 13.45
C GLY A 220 -7.96 -7.07 13.15
N VAL A 221 -8.46 -6.26 14.07
CA VAL A 221 -9.76 -5.61 13.97
C VAL A 221 -9.71 -4.14 14.34
N VAL A 222 -10.71 -3.40 13.88
CA VAL A 222 -11.01 -2.03 14.33
C VAL A 222 -12.32 -2.06 15.08
N ALA A 223 -12.30 -1.51 16.29
CA ALA A 223 -13.45 -1.34 17.14
C ALA A 223 -13.83 0.14 17.23
N LYS A 224 -15.10 0.44 16.98
CA LYS A 224 -15.65 1.80 17.06
C LYS A 224 -17.11 1.76 17.46
N GLN A 225 -17.64 2.89 17.89
CA GLN A 225 -19.05 3.01 18.25
C GLN A 225 -19.94 3.07 17.00
N MET A 226 -21.12 2.47 17.09
CA MET A 226 -22.16 2.58 16.05
C MET A 226 -22.64 4.03 15.91
N LYS A 227 -22.78 4.73 17.04
CA LYS A 227 -23.10 6.15 17.12
C LYS A 227 -21.96 6.91 17.77
N ASN A 228 -21.50 7.99 17.15
CA ASN A 228 -20.35 8.73 17.68
C ASN A 228 -20.74 9.47 18.96
N LEU A 229 -20.03 9.20 20.05
CA LEU A 229 -20.11 10.01 21.25
C LEU A 229 -19.23 11.25 21.10
N LYS A 230 -19.80 12.44 21.29
CA LYS A 230 -19.04 13.69 21.40
C LYS A 230 -18.48 13.83 22.82
N PHE A 231 -17.18 13.68 23.00
CA PHE A 231 -16.54 13.92 24.30
C PHE A 231 -16.49 15.41 24.60
N LYS A 232 -16.99 15.82 25.79
CA LYS A 232 -17.16 17.23 26.17
C LYS A 232 -15.84 18.03 26.26
N LYS A 233 -14.67 17.38 26.33
CA LYS A 233 -13.34 18.05 26.35
C LYS A 233 -12.26 17.17 25.75
N GLY A 234 -11.66 17.59 24.63
CA GLY A 234 -10.35 17.12 24.13
C GLY A 234 -10.22 15.63 23.78
N GLY A 235 -11.30 14.85 23.87
CA GLY A 235 -11.31 13.44 23.53
C GLY A 235 -11.53 13.29 22.03
N GLY A 236 -10.55 12.70 21.34
CA GLY A 236 -10.73 12.23 19.97
C GLY A 236 -11.82 11.15 19.87
N ARG A 237 -12.11 10.71 18.66
CA ARG A 237 -13.07 9.65 18.37
C ARG A 237 -12.72 8.37 19.15
N ALA A 238 -13.73 7.73 19.73
CA ALA A 238 -13.60 6.45 20.40
C ALA A 238 -13.44 5.32 19.37
N ILE A 239 -12.23 5.19 18.84
CA ILE A 239 -11.84 4.18 17.87
C ILE A 239 -10.51 3.54 18.28
N VAL A 240 -10.51 2.21 18.30
CA VAL A 240 -9.38 1.38 18.70
C VAL A 240 -9.06 0.41 17.58
N LYS A 241 -7.78 0.21 17.32
CA LYS A 241 -7.32 -0.93 16.52
C LYS A 241 -6.71 -1.96 17.46
N LEU A 242 -7.16 -3.20 17.34
CA LEU A 242 -6.61 -4.35 18.04
C LEU A 242 -5.90 -5.20 17.00
N LYS A 243 -4.59 -5.39 17.15
CA LYS A 243 -3.80 -6.21 16.23
C LYS A 243 -3.69 -7.63 16.76
N ASN A 244 -3.77 -8.61 15.87
CA ASN A 244 -3.47 -9.99 16.22
C ASN A 244 -1.96 -10.10 16.57
N PRO A 245 -1.60 -10.67 17.73
CA PRO A 245 -0.20 -10.89 18.11
C PRO A 245 0.59 -11.71 17.08
N GLU A 246 0.01 -12.76 16.50
CA GLU A 246 0.67 -13.63 15.49
C GLU A 246 1.05 -12.83 14.24
N PHE A 247 0.21 -11.85 13.86
CA PHE A 247 0.50 -10.95 12.76
C PHE A 247 1.64 -9.97 13.08
N ALA A 248 1.69 -9.47 14.32
CA ALA A 248 2.73 -8.54 14.75
C ALA A 248 4.13 -9.17 14.77
N GLU A 249 4.23 -10.48 15.02
CA GLU A 249 5.48 -11.25 15.01
C GLU A 249 5.98 -11.54 13.58
N THR A 250 5.06 -11.70 12.64
CA THR A 250 5.38 -11.95 11.22
C THR A 250 6.04 -10.73 10.55
N ILE A 251 5.72 -9.52 11.02
CA ILE A 251 6.44 -8.31 10.64
C ILE A 251 7.76 -8.27 11.42
N LEU A 252 8.82 -8.87 10.87
CA LEU A 252 10.17 -8.67 11.41
C LEU A 252 10.42 -7.15 11.52
N PRO A 253 10.92 -6.65 12.66
CA PRO A 253 11.17 -5.23 12.82
C PRO A 253 12.17 -4.81 11.76
N VAL A 254 11.74 -3.93 10.84
CA VAL A 254 12.66 -3.25 9.93
C VAL A 254 13.72 -2.63 10.83
N PRO A 255 15.02 -2.98 10.68
CA PRO A 255 16.06 -2.39 11.50
C PRO A 255 15.92 -0.88 11.39
N LYS A 256 15.68 -0.20 12.52
CA LYS A 256 15.68 1.26 12.54
C LYS A 256 17.01 1.67 11.94
N ALA A 257 16.99 2.23 10.73
CA ALA A 257 18.18 2.82 10.16
C ALA A 257 18.69 3.80 11.21
N LYS A 258 19.82 3.48 11.84
CA LYS A 258 20.48 4.42 12.76
C LYS A 258 20.63 5.70 11.94
N GLY A 259 19.95 6.75 12.38
CA GLY A 259 19.88 8.01 11.64
C GLY A 259 21.27 8.36 11.13
N TRP A 260 21.38 8.44 9.81
CA TRP A 260 22.62 8.92 9.21
C TRP A 260 22.81 10.34 9.72
N ARG A 261 23.73 10.52 10.67
CA ARG A 261 24.18 11.86 11.03
C ARG A 261 24.82 12.40 9.77
N SER A 262 24.18 13.38 9.14
CA SER A 262 24.75 14.16 8.05
C SER A 262 26.06 14.78 8.53
N ALA A 263 27.15 14.13 8.21
CA ALA A 263 28.51 14.66 8.27
C ALA A 263 29.14 14.09 6.99
N VAL A 264 29.70 14.86 6.07
CA VAL A 264 30.65 15.97 6.24
C VAL A 264 30.56 16.85 4.97
N SER A 265 30.86 18.15 5.08
CA SER A 265 30.93 19.05 3.94
C SER A 265 31.99 18.61 2.90
N PRO A 266 31.86 18.95 1.61
CA PRO A 266 32.75 18.47 0.53
C PRO A 266 34.20 19.01 0.55
N ARG A 267 34.72 19.44 1.71
CA ARG A 267 36.09 19.97 1.85
C ARG A 267 36.85 19.22 2.94
N ARG A 268 37.19 17.95 2.68
CA ARG A 268 38.29 17.19 3.31
C ARG A 268 38.38 15.76 2.75
N LEU A 269 38.46 15.63 1.42
CA LEU A 269 38.82 14.37 0.76
C LEU A 269 40.18 14.51 0.03
N VAL A 270 41.18 15.02 0.75
CA VAL A 270 42.59 14.95 0.34
C VAL A 270 43.37 14.58 1.58
N ALA A 271 43.59 13.27 1.75
CA ALA A 271 44.65 12.62 2.54
C ALA A 271 44.13 11.24 2.99
N LEU A 272 44.36 10.21 2.17
CA LEU A 272 44.75 8.84 2.59
C LEU A 272 44.90 7.98 1.33
N ILE A 273 45.92 8.27 0.53
CA ILE A 273 46.49 7.32 -0.43
C ILE A 273 47.93 7.09 0.03
N SER A 274 48.11 6.16 0.95
CA SER A 274 49.40 5.52 1.25
C SER A 274 49.26 4.50 2.39
N ALA A 275 48.64 3.35 2.10
CA ALA A 275 48.87 2.14 2.89
C ALA A 275 48.65 0.89 2.00
N PRO A 276 49.48 -0.17 2.11
CA PRO A 276 49.34 -1.35 1.28
C PRO A 276 48.10 -2.15 1.68
N LEU A 277 47.31 -2.52 0.66
CA LEU A 277 46.07 -3.28 0.78
C LEU A 277 46.36 -4.72 1.25
N SER A 278 45.85 -5.12 2.41
CA SER A 278 45.77 -6.54 2.79
C SER A 278 44.49 -7.17 2.23
N ASN A 279 44.59 -8.41 1.77
CA ASN A 279 43.59 -9.17 1.01
C ASN A 279 42.30 -9.57 1.77
N LYS A 280 41.80 -8.76 2.72
CA LYS A 280 40.54 -9.03 3.44
C LYS A 280 39.47 -7.95 3.31
N ILE A 281 39.70 -6.89 2.52
CA ILE A 281 38.72 -5.78 2.35
C ILE A 281 38.11 -5.74 0.92
N LEU A 282 38.51 -6.62 0.00
CA LEU A 282 37.95 -6.66 -1.35
C LEU A 282 36.57 -7.36 -1.46
N ALA A 283 36.15 -8.13 -0.44
CA ALA A 283 34.89 -8.88 -0.48
C ALA A 283 33.65 -8.08 -0.07
N ILE A 284 33.81 -6.90 0.56
CA ILE A 284 32.68 -6.10 1.06
C ILE A 284 32.25 -5.01 0.06
N PHE A 285 33.09 -4.67 -0.92
CA PHE A 285 32.79 -3.62 -1.90
C PHE A 285 32.11 -4.09 -3.20
N MET A 286 32.03 -5.40 -3.49
CA MET A 286 31.45 -5.88 -4.75
C MET A 286 29.95 -6.22 -4.74
N VAL A 287 29.27 -6.29 -3.59
CA VAL A 287 27.83 -6.68 -3.56
C VAL A 287 26.89 -5.46 -3.39
N THR A 288 27.35 -4.38 -2.77
CA THR A 288 26.52 -3.21 -2.45
C THR A 288 26.71 -2.01 -3.38
N GLY A 289 27.84 -1.92 -4.10
CA GLY A 289 28.09 -0.81 -5.04
C GLY A 289 27.43 -0.94 -6.41
N PHE A 290 27.18 -2.16 -6.88
CA PHE A 290 26.75 -2.40 -8.26
C PHE A 290 25.24 -2.20 -8.49
N ARG A 291 24.40 -2.36 -7.45
CA ARG A 291 22.96 -2.04 -7.53
C ARG A 291 22.72 -0.53 -7.68
N TYR A 292 23.54 0.32 -7.07
CA TYR A 292 23.33 1.77 -7.13
C TYR A 292 23.65 2.36 -8.51
N LEU A 293 24.66 1.82 -9.22
CA LEU A 293 25.07 2.30 -10.53
C LEU A 293 24.14 1.88 -11.69
N ILE A 294 23.39 0.79 -11.56
CA ILE A 294 22.43 0.35 -12.60
C ILE A 294 21.12 1.15 -12.54
N THR A 295 20.71 1.63 -11.36
CA THR A 295 19.44 2.37 -11.20
C THR A 295 19.48 3.83 -11.66
N GLN A 296 20.66 4.42 -11.85
CA GLN A 296 20.80 5.83 -12.27
C GLN A 296 21.01 6.00 -13.79
N LYS A 297 21.17 4.91 -14.57
CA LYS A 297 21.49 5.03 -16.01
C LYS A 297 20.49 4.44 -17.01
N ASN A 298 19.45 3.74 -16.58
CA ASN A 298 18.41 3.21 -17.48
C ASN A 298 17.01 3.62 -17.02
N LYS A 299 16.54 4.79 -17.49
CA LYS A 299 15.10 5.03 -17.59
C LYS A 299 14.57 4.19 -18.75
N GLY A 300 13.79 3.16 -18.43
CA GLY A 300 13.00 2.39 -19.38
C GLY A 300 13.73 1.20 -19.99
N VAL A 301 13.81 0.07 -19.27
CA VAL A 301 13.63 -1.33 -19.73
C VAL A 301 13.59 -2.19 -18.47
N ALA A 302 12.58 -3.07 -18.34
CA ALA A 302 12.40 -3.95 -17.18
C ALA A 302 13.45 -5.06 -17.14
N PRO A 303 13.98 -5.46 -15.96
CA PRO A 303 14.81 -6.65 -15.86
C PRO A 303 13.97 -7.85 -15.38
N ASN A 304 13.68 -8.78 -16.29
CA ASN A 304 13.48 -10.18 -15.94
C ASN A 304 14.86 -10.83 -15.82
N MET A 305 15.29 -11.20 -14.62
CA MET A 305 16.27 -12.27 -14.41
C MET A 305 16.17 -12.76 -12.96
N SER A 306 15.68 -13.99 -12.81
CA SER A 306 15.78 -14.76 -11.57
C SER A 306 17.19 -15.34 -11.48
N LEU A 307 17.84 -15.25 -10.32
CA LEU A 307 19.11 -15.95 -10.07
C LEU A 307 18.97 -16.79 -8.79
N ALA A 308 18.86 -18.10 -8.99
CA ALA A 308 18.97 -19.09 -7.93
C ALA A 308 20.42 -19.15 -7.44
N LEU A 309 20.62 -19.05 -6.12
CA LEU A 309 21.91 -19.28 -5.48
C LEU A 309 21.94 -20.70 -4.91
N THR A 310 22.49 -21.64 -5.67
CA THR A 310 22.95 -22.94 -5.13
C THR A 310 24.44 -22.84 -4.83
N LEU A 311 24.80 -23.07 -3.57
CA LEU A 311 26.19 -23.14 -3.13
C LEU A 311 26.78 -24.50 -3.54
N ALA A 312 27.76 -24.50 -4.44
CA ALA A 312 28.68 -25.63 -4.62
C ALA A 312 30.09 -25.10 -4.94
N PRO A 313 31.15 -25.72 -4.38
CA PRO A 313 32.51 -25.22 -4.50
C PRO A 313 33.20 -25.74 -5.76
N SER A 314 34.18 -24.93 -6.21
CA SER A 314 35.27 -25.24 -7.14
C SER A 314 34.95 -25.51 -8.62
N SER A 315 35.49 -24.60 -9.43
CA SER A 315 35.93 -24.74 -10.83
C SER A 315 34.89 -25.15 -11.88
N ILE A 316 34.58 -24.23 -12.80
CA ILE A 316 34.77 -24.36 -14.27
C ILE A 316 34.15 -23.14 -14.98
N ASN A 317 34.85 -22.67 -16.01
CA ASN A 317 34.62 -21.46 -16.79
C ASN A 317 33.24 -21.36 -17.47
N PHE A 318 32.63 -20.17 -17.45
CA PHE A 318 31.67 -19.74 -18.48
C PHE A 318 31.88 -18.27 -18.85
N ALA A 319 32.11 -18.03 -20.14
CA ALA A 319 32.21 -16.71 -20.76
C ALA A 319 30.81 -16.23 -21.18
N ALA A 320 30.43 -15.01 -20.76
CA ALA A 320 29.25 -14.32 -21.25
C ALA A 320 29.60 -13.47 -22.48
N HIS A 321 28.89 -13.68 -23.60
CA HIS A 321 28.90 -12.78 -24.75
C HIS A 321 27.74 -11.78 -24.62
N CYS A 322 28.05 -10.49 -24.46
CA CYS A 322 27.09 -9.39 -24.58
C CYS A 322 27.45 -8.57 -25.83
N LYS A 323 26.54 -8.50 -26.81
CA LYS A 323 26.64 -7.58 -27.95
C LYS A 323 25.92 -6.28 -27.58
N CYS A 324 26.66 -5.17 -27.43
CA CYS A 324 26.13 -3.82 -27.55
C CYS A 324 26.65 -3.20 -28.84
N PHE A 325 25.75 -2.86 -29.76
CA PHE A 325 26.00 -1.95 -30.87
C PHE A 325 26.08 -0.51 -30.34
N GLY A 326 27.06 0.25 -30.82
CA GLY A 326 27.41 1.57 -30.31
C GLY A 326 26.88 2.76 -31.12
N CYS A 327 27.25 3.95 -30.65
CA CYS A 327 27.44 5.23 -31.35
C CYS A 327 28.45 6.03 -30.50
N PHE A 328 29.76 5.96 -30.78
CA PHE A 328 30.58 6.93 -31.54
C PHE A 328 30.43 8.40 -31.12
N ASP A 329 31.46 8.97 -30.47
CA ASP A 329 32.33 10.01 -31.05
C ASP A 329 33.66 10.13 -30.26
N ARG A 330 34.66 10.69 -30.95
CA ARG A 330 36.11 10.54 -30.93
C ARG A 330 36.84 11.19 -29.75
N SER A 331 37.88 10.52 -29.25
CA SER A 331 39.28 10.99 -29.36
C SER A 331 40.28 10.04 -28.69
N THR A 332 41.26 9.58 -29.48
CA THR A 332 42.64 9.13 -29.12
C THR A 332 42.80 7.89 -28.22
N ASN A 333 43.69 6.90 -28.44
CA ASN A 333 44.56 6.46 -29.55
C ASN A 333 45.25 5.13 -29.10
N PHE A 334 45.69 4.30 -30.07
CA PHE A 334 46.55 3.07 -30.00
C PHE A 334 45.95 1.74 -29.46
N VAL A 335 45.67 0.70 -30.28
CA VAL A 335 46.49 -0.24 -31.12
C VAL A 335 47.03 -1.44 -30.33
N PHE A 336 46.49 -2.65 -30.58
CA PHE A 336 47.19 -3.71 -31.32
C PHE A 336 46.19 -4.77 -31.81
N ALA A 337 46.36 -5.14 -33.08
CA ALA A 337 45.69 -6.25 -33.74
C ALA A 337 46.53 -7.53 -33.59
N LEU A 338 45.88 -8.70 -33.58
CA LEU A 338 46.18 -9.79 -34.51
C LEU A 338 45.11 -10.89 -34.46
N TYR A 339 44.79 -11.34 -35.68
CA TYR A 339 43.80 -12.31 -36.12
C TYR A 339 44.13 -13.76 -35.70
N TRP A 340 43.11 -14.63 -35.57
CA TRP A 340 42.88 -15.73 -36.54
C TRP A 340 41.50 -16.41 -36.40
N ARG A 341 40.93 -16.82 -37.53
CA ARG A 341 39.71 -17.65 -37.72
C ARG A 341 40.15 -19.07 -38.08
N PRO A 342 39.31 -20.10 -37.85
CA PRO A 342 38.52 -20.63 -38.97
C PRO A 342 37.04 -20.93 -38.63
N VAL A 343 36.25 -21.07 -39.69
CA VAL A 343 34.80 -21.28 -39.75
C VAL A 343 34.51 -22.70 -40.27
N SER A 344 33.28 -23.17 -40.01
CA SER A 344 32.50 -24.18 -40.76
C SER A 344 32.39 -25.55 -40.08
N SER A 345 31.29 -26.31 -40.15
CA SER A 345 29.94 -26.12 -40.71
C SER A 345 28.98 -27.23 -40.22
N ARG A 346 27.68 -26.90 -40.19
CA ARG A 346 26.46 -27.69 -40.46
C ARG A 346 26.25 -29.08 -39.82
N VAL A 347 25.11 -29.18 -39.11
CA VAL A 347 24.36 -30.41 -38.82
C VAL A 347 23.17 -30.47 -39.78
N VAL A 348 22.94 -31.62 -40.41
CA VAL A 348 21.68 -32.00 -41.08
C VAL A 348 21.37 -33.46 -40.72
N GLU A 349 20.20 -33.63 -40.09
CA GLU A 349 19.19 -34.69 -40.07
C GLU A 349 19.53 -36.20 -40.21
N ALA A 350 18.80 -36.98 -39.40
CA ALA A 350 18.54 -38.43 -39.42
C ALA A 350 17.70 -38.85 -40.66
N PRO A 351 17.24 -40.12 -40.85
CA PRO A 351 17.41 -41.36 -40.07
C PRO A 351 17.82 -42.58 -40.93
N LEU A 352 17.98 -43.77 -40.32
CA LEU A 352 17.75 -45.04 -41.03
C LEU A 352 17.39 -46.19 -40.08
N ILE A 353 16.33 -46.87 -40.50
CA ILE A 353 15.82 -48.17 -40.08
C ILE A 353 16.69 -49.25 -40.71
N THR A 354 17.06 -50.28 -39.92
CA THR A 354 16.86 -51.71 -40.18
C THR A 354 17.11 -52.48 -38.90
#